data_AF-A0A923J6H3-F1
#
_entry.id   AF-A0A923J6H3-F1
#
_cell.length_a   1.000
_cell.length_b   1.000
_cell.length_c   1.000
_cell.angle_alpha   90.00
_cell.angle_beta   90.00
_cell.angle_gamma   90.00
#
_symmetry.space_group_name_H-M   'P 1'
#
loop_
_entity.id
_entity.type
_entity.pdbx_description
1 polymer ?
#
loop_
_entity_poly.entity_id
_entity_poly.type
_entity_poly.pdbx_seq_one_letter_code
_entity_poly.pdbx_strand_id
1 'polypeptide(L)'
;MKAPFQQPLKSPLVLAGDFNCPADDPALSPIRTRMVDTCSAVDVTGAREADAVGTMVLYNIRIDHIFFDPRYLSVNDAGLLPESHRLVSDHIGYHADLF
;
A
#
# COMPACT_ATOMS: atom_id res chain seq x y z
N MET A 1 7.47 10.64 -29.32
CA MET A 1 7.92 11.45 -28.16
C MET A 1 8.37 10.49 -27.06
N LYS A 2 9.62 10.55 -26.61
CA LYS A 2 10.08 9.79 -25.44
C LYS A 2 9.76 10.61 -24.19
N ALA A 3 9.06 10.02 -23.22
CA ALA A 3 8.73 10.68 -21.96
C ALA A 3 10.04 11.05 -21.21
N PRO A 4 10.20 12.28 -20.70
CA PRO A 4 11.48 12.82 -20.23
C PRO A 4 11.95 12.36 -18.84
N PHE A 5 11.50 11.21 -18.33
CA PHE A 5 11.87 10.75 -16.98
C PHE A 5 12.16 9.24 -16.98
N GLN A 6 13.32 8.85 -17.51
CA GLN A 6 13.77 7.44 -17.52
C GLN A 6 15.08 7.20 -16.76
N GLN A 7 15.54 8.13 -15.93
CA GLN A 7 16.64 7.79 -15.04
C GLN A 7 16.09 6.95 -13.88
N PRO A 8 16.61 5.72 -13.66
CA PRO A 8 16.22 4.94 -12.50
C PRO A 8 16.62 5.70 -11.23
N LEU A 9 15.69 5.81 -10.29
CA LEU A 9 15.97 6.35 -8.97
C LEU A 9 17.06 5.47 -8.32
N LYS A 10 18.10 6.12 -7.82
CA LYS A 10 19.25 5.46 -7.18
C LYS A 10 19.08 5.32 -5.67
N SER A 11 17.87 5.53 -5.17
CA SER A 11 17.56 5.57 -3.74
C SER A 11 16.29 4.76 -3.47
N PRO A 12 16.15 4.19 -2.26
CA PRO A 12 14.90 3.56 -1.83
C PRO A 12 13.73 4.53 -2.00
N LEU A 13 12.58 4.02 -2.46
CA LEU A 13 11.35 4.79 -2.61
C LEU A 13 10.20 4.05 -1.95
N VAL A 14 9.43 4.79 -1.16
CA VAL A 14 8.14 4.40 -0.63
C VAL A 14 7.11 5.42 -1.10
N LEU A 15 5.95 4.95 -1.53
CA LEU A 15 4.82 5.78 -1.93
C LEU A 15 3.61 5.35 -1.10
N ALA A 16 3.13 6.25 -0.24
CA ALA A 16 2.02 5.98 0.67
C ALA A 16 0.94 7.05 0.54
N GLY A 17 -0.32 6.64 0.59
CA GLY A 17 -1.46 7.57 0.62
C GLY A 17 -2.79 6.91 0.30
N ASP A 18 -3.83 7.74 0.29
CA ASP A 18 -5.16 7.41 -0.22
C ASP A 18 -5.16 7.55 -1.75
N PHE A 19 -5.37 6.44 -2.46
CA PHE A 19 -5.44 6.40 -3.92
C PHE A 19 -6.88 6.41 -4.43
N ASN A 20 -7.88 6.35 -3.55
CA ASN A 20 -9.31 6.25 -3.90
C ASN A 20 -9.63 5.13 -4.90
N CYS A 21 -8.85 4.06 -4.93
CA CYS A 21 -9.06 2.93 -5.82
C CYS A 21 -8.62 1.60 -5.16
N PRO A 22 -9.29 0.48 -5.46
CA PRO A 22 -8.96 -0.81 -4.89
C PRO A 22 -7.65 -1.40 -5.42
N ALA A 23 -7.15 -2.42 -4.73
CA ALA A 23 -5.91 -3.13 -5.04
C ALA A 23 -5.88 -3.89 -6.38
N ASP A 24 -6.98 -3.96 -7.12
CA ASP A 24 -7.06 -4.51 -8.47
C ASP A 24 -7.32 -3.44 -9.55
N ASP A 25 -7.48 -2.17 -9.16
CA ASP A 25 -7.82 -1.09 -10.08
C ASP A 25 -6.73 -0.87 -11.15
N PRO A 26 -7.10 -0.82 -12.46
CA PRO A 26 -6.17 -0.54 -13.54
C PRO A 26 -5.44 0.81 -13.44
N ALA A 27 -5.99 1.80 -12.73
CA ALA A 27 -5.38 3.11 -12.50
C ALA A 27 -4.05 3.00 -11.74
N LEU A 28 -3.86 1.93 -10.97
CA LEU A 28 -2.61 1.64 -10.24
C LEU A 28 -1.55 0.95 -11.11
N SER A 29 -1.89 0.57 -12.35
CA SER A 29 -0.96 -0.11 -13.28
C SER A 29 0.39 0.62 -13.46
N PRO A 30 0.45 1.95 -13.67
CA PRO A 30 1.72 2.66 -13.80
C PRO A 30 2.65 2.47 -12.60
N ILE A 31 2.11 2.42 -11.38
CA ILE A 31 2.87 2.22 -10.13
C ILE A 31 3.35 0.77 -10.03
N ARG A 32 2.44 -0.18 -10.29
CA ARG A 32 2.73 -1.63 -10.24
C ARG A 32 3.79 -2.08 -11.25
N THR A 33 4.11 -1.28 -12.27
CA THR A 33 5.24 -1.59 -13.17
C THR A 33 6.61 -1.54 -12.48
N ARG A 34 6.72 -0.89 -11.31
CA ARG A 34 8.00 -0.66 -10.63
C ARG A 34 7.98 -0.89 -9.13
N MET A 35 6.81 -0.80 -8.51
CA MET A 35 6.65 -0.88 -7.06
C MET A 35 5.67 -1.98 -6.70
N VAL A 36 5.85 -2.53 -5.49
CA VAL A 36 5.02 -3.61 -4.95
C VAL A 36 4.17 -3.06 -3.82
N ASP A 37 2.89 -3.45 -3.76
CA ASP A 37 2.00 -3.13 -2.65
C ASP A 37 2.41 -3.97 -1.43
N THR A 38 2.71 -3.31 -0.32
CA THR A 38 3.09 -3.96 0.95
C THR A 38 2.10 -5.03 1.39
N CYS A 39 0.80 -4.83 1.18
CA CYS A 39 -0.24 -5.79 1.57
C CYS A 39 -0.16 -7.09 0.77
N SER A 40 0.34 -7.03 -0.47
CA SER A 40 0.51 -8.20 -1.35
C SER A 40 1.89 -8.86 -1.23
N ALA A 41 2.84 -8.19 -0.58
CA ALA A 41 4.23 -8.64 -0.50
C ALA A 41 4.47 -9.67 0.61
N VAL A 42 3.58 -9.74 1.60
CA VAL A 42 3.70 -10.62 2.77
C VAL A 42 2.37 -11.32 3.05
N ASP A 43 2.46 -12.60 3.45
CA ASP A 43 1.30 -13.41 3.79
C ASP A 43 1.17 -13.56 5.32
N VAL A 44 0.82 -12.45 5.98
CA VAL A 44 0.67 -12.34 7.43
C VAL A 44 -0.77 -12.00 7.82
N THR A 45 -1.15 -12.28 9.06
CA THR A 45 -2.53 -12.03 9.55
C THR A 45 -2.96 -10.58 9.33
N GLY A 46 -2.11 -9.61 9.61
CA GLY A 46 -2.43 -8.19 9.43
C GLY A 46 -2.72 -7.81 7.97
N ALA A 47 -1.97 -8.37 7.02
CA ALA A 47 -2.15 -8.10 5.60
C ALA A 47 -3.46 -8.69 5.08
N ARG A 48 -3.78 -9.93 5.48
CA ARG A 48 -5.06 -10.58 5.16
C ARG A 48 -6.24 -9.82 5.77
N GLU A 49 -6.08 -9.33 7.00
CA GLU A 49 -7.10 -8.50 7.66
C GLU A 49 -7.29 -7.19 6.90
N ALA A 50 -6.21 -6.50 6.52
CA ALA A 50 -6.28 -5.25 5.76
C ALA A 50 -6.99 -5.44 4.42
N ASP A 51 -6.77 -6.56 3.73
CA ASP A 51 -7.44 -6.87 2.46
C ASP A 51 -8.92 -7.23 2.65
N ALA A 52 -9.27 -7.91 3.75
CA ALA A 52 -10.64 -8.32 4.05
C ALA A 52 -11.52 -7.20 4.65
N VAL A 53 -10.95 -6.38 5.54
CA VAL A 53 -11.65 -5.30 6.26
C VAL A 53 -11.61 -4.01 5.45
N GLY A 54 -10.54 -3.76 4.69
CA GLY A 54 -10.33 -2.51 4.00
C GLY A 54 -9.85 -1.38 4.91
N THR A 55 -9.61 -0.23 4.30
CA THR A 55 -9.15 0.99 4.99
C THR A 55 -10.24 2.04 5.10
N MET A 56 -11.36 1.88 4.39
CA MET A 56 -12.49 2.79 4.47
C MET A 56 -13.60 2.22 5.37
N VAL A 57 -13.88 2.88 6.51
CA VAL A 57 -14.71 2.35 7.62
C VAL A 57 -16.11 1.88 7.21
N LEU A 58 -16.70 2.48 6.17
CA LEU A 58 -18.07 2.20 5.72
C LEU A 58 -18.18 1.34 4.47
N TYR A 59 -17.06 1.04 3.80
CA TYR A 59 -17.08 0.51 2.43
C TYR A 59 -16.32 -0.81 2.26
N ASN A 60 -15.79 -1.39 3.34
CA ASN A 60 -15.01 -2.65 3.34
C ASN A 60 -14.06 -2.75 2.14
N ILE A 61 -13.36 -1.66 1.85
CA ILE A 61 -12.50 -1.53 0.67
C ILE A 61 -11.18 -0.91 1.10
N ARG A 62 -10.09 -1.48 0.59
CA ARG A 62 -8.73 -0.96 0.78
C ARG A 62 -8.42 0.00 -0.36
N ILE A 63 -8.36 1.30 -0.04
CA ILE A 63 -8.02 2.39 -0.97
C ILE A 63 -6.77 3.15 -0.55
N ASP A 64 -6.30 2.91 0.68
CA ASP A 64 -5.03 3.40 1.18
C ASP A 64 -3.97 2.33 0.90
N HIS A 65 -2.89 2.74 0.25
CA HIS A 65 -1.81 1.83 -0.14
C HIS A 65 -0.47 2.36 0.33
N ILE A 66 0.42 1.44 0.68
CA ILE A 66 1.86 1.69 0.85
C ILE A 66 2.56 0.81 -0.19
N PHE A 67 3.19 1.44 -1.17
CA PHE A 67 4.01 0.80 -2.18
C PHE A 67 5.49 1.00 -1.87
N PHE A 68 6.32 0.02 -2.16
CA PHE A 68 7.79 0.12 -2.02
C PHE A 68 8.50 -0.34 -3.30
N ASP A 69 9.72 0.16 -3.50
CA ASP A 69 10.62 -0.34 -4.53
C ASP A 69 11.33 -1.62 -4.04
N PRO A 70 11.00 -2.81 -4.59
CA PRO A 70 11.50 -4.08 -4.09
C PRO A 70 13.00 -4.30 -4.38
N ARG A 71 13.65 -3.39 -5.13
CA ARG A 71 15.10 -3.46 -5.37
C ARG A 71 15.92 -3.03 -4.15
N TYR A 72 15.31 -2.29 -3.23
CA TYR A 72 16.00 -1.67 -2.10
C TYR A 72 15.43 -2.05 -0.75
N LEU A 73 14.15 -2.42 -0.69
CA LEU A 73 13.44 -2.68 0.54
C LEU A 73 12.74 -4.03 0.48
N SER A 74 12.48 -4.60 1.64
CA SER A 74 11.59 -5.75 1.84
C SER A 74 10.55 -5.43 2.92
N VAL A 75 9.48 -6.22 2.97
CA VAL A 75 8.38 -6.05 3.93
C VAL A 75 8.42 -7.23 4.90
N ASN A 76 8.33 -6.94 6.20
CA ASN A 76 8.21 -7.96 7.24
C ASN A 76 6.77 -8.08 7.75
N ASP A 77 6.08 -6.95 7.85
CA ASP A 77 4.72 -6.87 8.37
C ASP A 77 3.92 -5.77 7.64
N ALA A 78 2.61 -5.95 7.59
CA ALA A 78 1.65 -4.98 7.09
C ALA A 78 0.29 -5.24 7.72
N GLY A 79 -0.47 -4.19 8.01
CA GLY A 79 -1.77 -4.36 8.64
C GLY A 79 -2.50 -3.06 8.96
N LEU A 80 -3.69 -3.21 9.55
CA LEU A 80 -4.47 -2.10 10.08
C LEU A 80 -4.07 -1.81 11.52
N LEU A 81 -4.19 -0.55 11.94
CA LEU A 81 -4.03 -0.19 13.35
C LEU A 81 -4.98 -1.02 14.26
N PRO A 82 -4.65 -1.20 15.55
CA PRO A 82 -5.53 -1.91 16.48
C PRO A 82 -6.95 -1.33 16.52
N GLU A 83 -7.96 -2.19 16.71
CA GLU A 83 -9.39 -1.81 16.70
C GLU A 83 -9.71 -0.57 17.55
N SER A 84 -9.07 -0.45 18.72
CA SER A 84 -9.22 0.69 19.63
C SER A 84 -8.87 2.06 19.03
N HIS A 85 -8.19 2.10 17.88
CA HIS A 85 -7.72 3.31 17.20
C HIS A 85 -8.38 3.53 15.83
N ARG A 86 -9.31 2.68 15.39
CA ARG A 86 -9.84 2.71 14.01
C ARG A 86 -10.91 3.76 13.73
N LEU A 87 -11.49 4.37 14.76
CA LEU A 87 -12.65 5.27 14.63
C LEU A 87 -12.32 6.75 14.80
N VAL A 88 -11.04 7.12 14.64
CA VAL A 88 -10.59 8.52 14.74
C VAL A 88 -10.65 9.28 13.41
N SER A 89 -10.90 8.57 12.31
CA SER A 89 -11.10 9.07 10.94
C SER A 89 -12.10 8.14 10.24
N ASP A 90 -12.67 8.61 9.13
CA ASP A 90 -13.38 7.81 8.13
C ASP A 90 -12.47 6.77 7.43
N HIS A 91 -11.15 6.92 7.55
CA HIS A 91 -10.15 5.94 7.17
C HIS A 91 -9.53 5.25 8.40
N ILE A 92 -9.24 3.96 8.25
CA ILE A 92 -8.49 3.14 9.19
C ILE A 92 -7.01 3.28 8.85
N GLY A 93 -6.19 3.59 9.85
CA GLY A 93 -4.74 3.66 9.65
C GLY A 93 -4.17 2.31 9.16
N TYR A 94 -3.44 2.36 8.06
CA TYR A 94 -2.71 1.23 7.47
C TYR A 94 -1.20 1.43 7.67
N HIS A 95 -0.49 0.38 8.08
CA HIS A 95 0.94 0.42 8.38
C HIS A 95 1.70 -0.72 7.69
N ALA A 96 3.02 -0.55 7.56
CA ALA A 96 3.94 -1.57 7.09
C ALA A 96 5.34 -1.38 7.70
N ASP A 97 6.01 -2.50 7.98
CA ASP A 97 7.38 -2.54 8.47
C ASP A 97 8.34 -2.88 7.33
N LEU A 98 9.17 -1.90 6.95
CA LEU A 98 10.10 -1.95 5.82
C LEU A 98 11.56 -1.98 6.31
N PHE A 99 12.42 -2.72 5.61
CA PHE A 99 13.85 -2.84 5.92
C PHE A 99 14.72 -3.00 4.67
#